data_AF-A0A2W0A029-F1
#
_entry.id   AF-A0A2W0A029-F1
#
_cell.length_a   1.000
_cell.length_b   1.000
_cell.length_c   1.000
_cell.angle_alpha   90.00
_cell.angle_beta   90.00
_cell.angle_gamma   90.00
#
_symmetry.space_group_name_H-M   'P 1'
#
loop_
_entity.id
_entity.type
_entity.pdbx_description
1 polymer ?
#
loop_
_entity_poly.entity_id
_entity_poly.type
_entity_poly.pdbx_seq_one_letter_code
_entity_poly.pdbx_strand_id
1 'polypeptide(L)'
;MSSNKEVEIKFGIDNVRELTRRLRATGFRLVTARTREMNTLYDFSDQRLRKRGELLRLRKYGSEWLLTHKAKGAAGRHKTRVETQTKVNDGG
;
A
#
# COMPACT_ATOMS: atom_id res chain seq x y z
N MET A 1 -23.66 2.88 -2.05
CA MET A 1 -22.23 3.25 -1.88
C MET A 1 -21.41 2.45 -2.89
N SER A 2 -20.82 3.12 -3.86
CA SER A 2 -20.04 2.46 -4.92
C SER A 2 -18.69 2.02 -4.35
N SER A 3 -18.54 0.72 -4.11
CA SER A 3 -17.25 0.11 -3.76
C SER A 3 -16.33 0.21 -4.98
N ASN A 4 -15.42 1.17 -5.02
CA ASN A 4 -14.31 1.16 -5.99
C ASN A 4 -13.45 -0.08 -5.71
N LYS A 5 -13.60 -1.12 -6.54
CA LYS A 5 -12.77 -2.31 -6.50
C LYS A 5 -11.47 -2.01 -7.22
N GLU A 6 -10.44 -1.65 -6.48
CA GLU A 6 -9.07 -1.56 -6.99
C GLU A 6 -8.43 -2.95 -7.01
N VAL A 7 -7.71 -3.29 -8.09
CA VAL A 7 -6.94 -4.53 -8.22
C VAL A 7 -5.48 -4.16 -8.49
N GLU A 8 -4.60 -4.52 -7.57
CA GLU A 8 -3.16 -4.26 -7.66
C GLU A 8 -2.37 -5.59 -7.81
N ILE A 9 -1.38 -5.61 -8.70
CA ILE A 9 -0.44 -6.73 -8.86
C ILE A 9 0.97 -6.21 -8.59
N LYS A 10 1.75 -6.95 -7.77
CA LYS A 10 3.12 -6.58 -7.39
C LYS A 10 4.11 -7.50 -8.09
N PHE A 11 5.15 -6.90 -8.67
CA PHE A 11 6.23 -7.61 -9.37
C PHE A 11 7.56 -7.34 -8.64
N GLY A 12 8.38 -8.37 -8.49
CA GLY A 12 9.78 -8.19 -8.12
C GLY A 12 10.54 -7.64 -9.32
N ILE A 13 11.38 -6.61 -9.12
CA ILE A 13 12.10 -5.93 -10.19
C ILE A 13 13.59 -5.87 -9.84
N ASP A 14 14.41 -6.53 -10.65
CA ASP A 14 15.87 -6.54 -10.47
C ASP A 14 16.55 -5.32 -11.09
N ASN A 15 16.01 -4.81 -12.21
CA ASN A 15 16.58 -3.68 -12.94
C ASN A 15 15.55 -2.56 -13.19
N VAL A 16 15.56 -1.56 -12.30
CA VAL A 16 14.64 -0.41 -12.36
C VAL A 16 14.85 0.46 -13.61
N ARG A 17 16.09 0.57 -14.11
CA ARG A 17 16.38 1.39 -15.31
C ARG A 17 15.75 0.76 -16.54
N GLU A 18 15.86 -0.55 -16.68
CA GLU A 18 15.26 -1.28 -17.79
C GLU A 18 13.74 -1.21 -17.75
N LEU A 19 13.12 -1.44 -16.59
CA LEU A 19 11.68 -1.29 -16.39
C LEU A 19 11.21 0.11 -16.83
N THR A 20 11.89 1.16 -16.39
CA THR A 20 11.52 2.54 -16.70
C THR A 20 11.52 2.81 -18.22
N ARG A 21 12.51 2.29 -18.94
CA ARG A 21 12.58 2.42 -20.41
C ARG A 21 11.45 1.67 -21.10
N ARG A 22 11.15 0.43 -20.67
CA ARG A 22 10.05 -0.36 -21.22
C ARG A 22 8.69 0.31 -20.99
N LEU A 23 8.43 0.79 -19.77
CA LEU A 23 7.19 1.51 -19.43
C LEU A 23 6.96 2.72 -20.35
N ARG A 24 7.99 3.55 -20.56
CA ARG A 24 7.93 4.70 -21.48
C ARG A 24 7.67 4.26 -22.92
N ALA A 25 8.36 3.25 -23.41
CA ALA A 25 8.19 2.72 -24.77
C ALA A 25 6.76 2.20 -25.01
N THR A 26 6.12 1.65 -23.96
CA THR A 26 4.72 1.20 -23.99
C THR A 26 3.69 2.32 -23.73
N GLY A 27 4.11 3.59 -23.67
CA GLY A 27 3.21 4.73 -23.54
C GLY A 27 2.78 5.08 -22.10
N PHE A 28 3.33 4.42 -21.08
CA PHE A 28 3.06 4.82 -19.69
C PHE A 28 3.63 6.20 -19.41
N ARG A 29 2.88 6.98 -18.61
CA ARG A 29 3.26 8.33 -18.18
C ARG A 29 3.50 8.36 -16.69
N LEU A 30 4.49 9.16 -16.28
CA LEU A 30 4.77 9.39 -14.87
C LEU A 30 3.67 10.30 -14.30
N VAL A 31 2.80 9.75 -13.45
CA VAL A 31 1.73 10.51 -12.79
C VAL A 31 2.24 11.20 -11.51
N THR A 32 3.16 10.57 -10.81
CA THR A 32 3.70 11.08 -9.54
C THR A 32 5.21 10.95 -9.54
N ALA A 33 5.92 12.02 -9.18
CA ALA A 33 7.35 12.00 -9.04
C ALA A 33 7.79 11.00 -7.95
N ARG A 34 9.04 10.54 -8.03
CA ARG A 34 9.63 9.66 -7.02
C ARG A 34 9.57 10.38 -5.67
N THR A 35 8.71 9.88 -4.79
CA THR A 35 8.44 10.48 -3.49
C THR A 35 8.79 9.46 -2.41
N ARG A 36 9.37 9.94 -1.32
CA ARG A 36 9.69 9.09 -0.18
C ARG A 36 8.39 8.63 0.49
N GLU A 37 8.26 7.32 0.64
CA GLU A 37 7.22 6.70 1.46
C GLU A 37 7.83 6.25 2.80
N MET A 38 7.16 6.57 3.91
CA MET A 38 7.47 6.06 5.24
C MET A 38 6.24 5.32 5.78
N ASN A 39 6.44 4.14 6.35
CA ASN A 39 5.38 3.34 6.96
C ASN A 39 5.72 3.09 8.43
N THR A 40 4.88 3.60 9.34
CA THR A 40 4.90 3.22 10.76
C THR A 40 3.85 2.17 10.99
N LEU A 41 4.24 1.00 11.50
CA LEU A 41 3.33 -0.10 11.82
C LEU A 41 2.97 -0.05 13.31
N TYR A 42 1.69 -0.21 13.60
CA TYR A 42 1.19 -0.28 14.96
C TYR A 42 0.67 -1.69 15.23
N ASP A 43 0.95 -2.17 16.43
CA ASP A 43 0.36 -3.37 17.01
C ASP A 43 0.25 -3.17 18.53
N PHE A 44 -0.42 -4.08 19.19
CA PHE A 44 -0.43 -4.16 20.65
C PHE A 44 0.84 -4.85 21.13
N SER A 45 1.18 -4.69 22.42
CA SER A 45 2.33 -5.35 23.03
C SER A 45 2.29 -6.88 22.88
N ASP A 46 1.10 -7.47 22.84
CA ASP A 46 0.87 -8.90 22.62
C ASP A 46 0.85 -9.34 21.15
N GLN A 47 1.08 -8.40 20.21
CA GLN A 47 1.08 -8.60 18.76
C GLN A 47 -0.23 -9.20 18.22
N ARG A 48 -1.39 -8.88 18.83
CA ARG A 48 -2.67 -9.47 18.43
C ARG A 48 -3.08 -9.16 16.99
N LEU A 49 -2.74 -7.99 16.41
CA LEU A 49 -3.10 -7.70 15.02
C LEU A 49 -2.34 -8.64 14.09
N ARG A 50 -1.03 -8.74 14.27
CA ARG A 50 -0.18 -9.67 13.51
C ARG A 50 -0.66 -11.11 13.65
N LYS A 51 -0.98 -11.56 14.87
CA LYS A 51 -1.50 -12.92 15.13
C LYS A 51 -2.82 -13.20 14.40
N ARG A 52 -3.68 -12.20 14.24
CA ARG A 52 -4.93 -12.31 13.45
C ARG A 52 -4.73 -12.14 11.94
N GLY A 53 -3.51 -11.83 11.50
CA GLY A 53 -3.21 -11.56 10.09
C GLY A 53 -3.69 -10.19 9.61
N GLU A 54 -3.89 -9.25 10.55
CA GLU A 54 -4.28 -7.87 10.30
C GLU A 54 -3.04 -6.94 10.31
N LEU A 55 -3.21 -5.72 9.78
CA LEU A 55 -2.16 -4.69 9.75
C LEU A 55 -2.77 -3.32 10.01
N LEU A 56 -2.26 -2.60 11.01
CA LEU A 56 -2.51 -1.17 11.16
C LEU A 56 -1.24 -0.40 10.82
N ARG A 57 -1.35 0.58 9.91
CA ARG A 57 -0.21 1.41 9.51
C ARG A 57 -0.59 2.87 9.34
N LEU A 58 0.34 3.74 9.68
CA LEU A 58 0.34 5.12 9.23
C LEU A 58 1.39 5.27 8.13
N ARG A 59 0.95 5.69 6.95
CA ARG A 59 1.82 5.97 5.81
C ARG A 59 1.98 7.46 5.62
N LYS A 60 3.22 7.94 5.53
CA LYS A 60 3.56 9.26 4.99
C LYS A 60 4.04 9.10 3.55
N TYR A 61 3.42 9.80 2.61
CA TYR A 61 3.84 9.87 1.22
C TYR A 61 3.94 11.34 0.81
N GLY A 62 5.16 11.87 0.74
CA GLY A 62 5.35 13.31 0.58
C GLY A 62 4.81 14.06 1.80
N SER A 63 3.85 14.97 1.58
CA SER A 63 3.13 15.68 2.64
C SER A 63 1.86 14.96 3.11
N GLU A 64 1.39 13.95 2.39
CA GLU A 64 0.13 13.27 2.69
C GLU A 64 0.32 12.18 3.74
N TRP A 65 -0.65 12.10 4.67
CA TRP A 65 -0.72 11.05 5.67
C TRP A 65 -1.98 10.22 5.49
N LEU A 66 -1.82 8.90 5.56
CA LEU A 66 -2.92 7.95 5.42
C LEU A 66 -2.82 6.85 6.47
N LEU A 67 -3.81 6.79 7.35
CA LEU A 67 -4.03 5.66 8.24
C LEU A 67 -4.71 4.55 7.46
N THR A 68 -4.21 3.32 7.57
CA THR A 68 -4.80 2.16 6.89
C THR A 68 -4.88 0.99 7.86
N HIS A 69 -6.08 0.42 7.99
CA HIS A 69 -6.27 -0.92 8.54
C HIS A 69 -6.50 -1.90 7.40
N LYS A 70 -5.75 -2.99 7.39
CA LYS A 70 -5.94 -4.12 6.48
C LYS A 70 -6.43 -5.30 7.30
N ALA A 71 -7.62 -5.78 6.99
CA ALA A 71 -8.19 -6.95 7.64
C ALA A 71 -7.42 -8.24 7.26
N LYS A 72 -7.75 -9.34 7.94
CA LYS A 72 -7.25 -10.68 7.61
C LYS A 72 -7.50 -10.98 6.12
N GLY A 73 -6.48 -11.51 5.46
CA GLY A 73 -6.61 -11.97 4.08
C GLY A 73 -7.52 -13.19 3.95
N ALA A 74 -8.29 -13.25 2.86
CA ALA A 74 -8.97 -14.45 2.42
C ALA A 74 -7.97 -15.40 1.75
N ALA A 75 -8.19 -16.72 1.91
CA ALA A 75 -7.42 -17.74 1.21
C ALA A 75 -7.82 -17.77 -0.28
N GLY A 76 -6.85 -17.94 -1.17
CA GLY A 76 -7.09 -18.01 -2.61
C GLY A 76 -5.81 -17.80 -3.44
N ARG A 77 -5.93 -17.94 -4.77
CA ARG A 77 -4.82 -17.75 -5.73
C ARG A 77 -4.19 -16.36 -5.66
N HIS A 78 -5.00 -15.35 -5.32
CA HIS A 78 -4.57 -13.97 -5.16
C HIS A 78 -4.96 -13.47 -3.76
N LYS A 79 -4.10 -12.64 -3.16
CA LYS A 79 -4.34 -12.09 -1.83
C LYS A 79 -5.46 -11.05 -1.88
N THR A 80 -6.63 -11.38 -1.33
CA THR A 80 -7.78 -10.47 -1.19
C THR A 80 -8.01 -10.14 0.28
N ARG A 81 -8.27 -8.88 0.61
CA ARG A 81 -8.61 -8.42 1.96
C ARG A 81 -9.39 -7.12 1.91
N VAL A 82 -10.18 -6.85 2.95
CA VAL A 82 -10.80 -5.55 3.16
C VAL A 82 -9.73 -4.58 3.67
N GLU A 83 -9.71 -3.37 3.12
CA GLU A 83 -8.86 -2.28 3.58
C GLU A 83 -9.73 -1.06 3.89
N THR A 84 -9.53 -0.47 5.08
CA THR A 84 -10.17 0.78 5.49
C THR A 84 -9.09 1.85 5.59
N GLN A 85 -9.32 2.99 4.96
CA GLN A 85 -8.35 4.06 4.82
C GLN A 85 -8.95 5.39 5.27
N THR A 86 -8.16 6.18 5.99
CA THR A 86 -8.55 7.49 6.48
C THR A 86 -7.38 8.45 6.33
N LYS A 87 -7.61 9.57 5.64
CA LYS A 87 -6.65 10.66 5.59
C LYS A 87 -6.57 11.34 6.95
N VAL A 88 -5.36 11.69 7.37
CA VAL A 88 -5.10 12.43 8.61
C VAL A 88 -4.22 13.63 8.29
N ASN A 89 -4.26 14.66 9.15
CA ASN A 89 -3.56 15.93 8.87
C ASN A 89 -2.05 15.85 9.14
N ASP A 90 -1.64 15.05 10.12
CA ASP A 90 -0.26 14.86 10.54
C ASP A 90 -0.03 13.43 11.06
N GLY A 91 1.17 13.16 11.57
CA GLY A 91 1.55 11.86 12.11
C GLY A 91 1.70 11.80 13.63
N GLY A 92 1.20 12.83 14.33
CA GLY A 92 1.52 13.11 15.74
C GLY A 92 2.78 13.96 15.93
#